data_AF-A0A3D9V6K5-F1
#
_entry.id   AF-A0A3D9V6K5-F1
#
_cell.length_a   1.000
_cell.length_b   1.000
_cell.length_c   1.000
_cell.angle_alpha   90.00
_cell.angle_beta   90.00
_cell.angle_gamma   90.00
#
_symmetry.space_group_name_H-M   'P 1'
#
loop_
_entity.id
_entity.type
_entity.pdbx_description
1 polymer ?
#
loop_
_entity_poly.entity_id
_entity_poly.type
_entity_poly.pdbx_seq_one_letter_code
_entity_poly.pdbx_strand_id
1 'polypeptide(L)'
;MEVPSVEHLVATCHLGEVRAPARAHVFVAPFPCRIAGAGLVTTNDVPESAKAYLTVALSRQRYGETRVMVRKTTLPESGEGIQANTYWHFDVCEWDSEARELPTGSVVSLSVEGTGPVTGLRGVLVVVRYEPT
;
A
#
# COMPACT_ATOMS: atom_id res chain seq x y z
N MET A 1 19.76 -17.31 -20.42
CA MET A 1 18.72 -16.38 -20.90
C MET A 1 18.39 -15.53 -19.70
N GLU A 2 18.96 -14.33 -19.61
CA GLU A 2 18.78 -13.47 -18.44
C GLU A 2 17.37 -12.88 -18.49
N VAL A 3 16.56 -13.15 -17.48
CA VAL A 3 15.33 -12.39 -17.24
C VAL A 3 15.79 -11.05 -16.67
N PRO A 4 15.62 -9.92 -17.35
CA PRO A 4 15.92 -8.64 -16.75
C PRO A 4 14.84 -8.38 -15.70
N SER A 5 15.14 -8.71 -14.44
CA SER A 5 14.30 -8.32 -13.32
C SER A 5 14.49 -6.83 -13.06
N VAL A 6 13.36 -6.14 -13.01
CA VAL A 6 12.93 -5.13 -12.03
C VAL A 6 12.21 -4.03 -12.80
N GLU A 7 10.91 -4.21 -13.01
CA GLU A 7 10.03 -3.12 -13.41
C GLU A 7 9.45 -2.47 -12.16
N HIS A 8 9.96 -1.27 -11.86
CA HIS A 8 9.43 -0.41 -10.81
C HIS A 8 8.26 0.40 -11.38
N LEU A 9 7.03 -0.08 -11.24
CA LEU A 9 5.91 0.81 -11.46
C LEU A 9 5.72 1.74 -10.26
N VAL A 10 5.97 3.03 -10.50
CA VAL A 10 5.54 4.09 -9.60
C VAL A 10 4.07 4.39 -9.90
N ALA A 11 3.20 3.63 -9.26
CA ALA A 11 1.76 3.82 -9.32
C ALA A 11 1.33 4.97 -8.40
N THR A 12 1.41 6.21 -8.91
CA THR A 12 1.02 7.38 -8.13
C THR A 12 -0.50 7.51 -8.03
N CYS A 13 -1.05 7.30 -6.83
CA CYS A 13 -2.42 7.72 -6.52
C CYS A 13 -2.41 8.83 -5.47
N HIS A 14 -2.96 9.99 -5.79
CA HIS A 14 -3.12 11.07 -4.82
C HIS A 14 -4.39 10.84 -4.01
N LEU A 15 -4.22 10.25 -2.82
CA LEU A 15 -5.22 10.39 -1.78
C LEU A 15 -5.08 11.83 -1.24
N GLY A 16 -6.11 12.65 -1.41
CA GLY A 16 -6.19 14.02 -0.87
C GLY A 16 -6.19 14.04 0.66
N GLU A 17 -6.88 14.97 1.30
CA GLU A 17 -7.08 14.88 2.76
C GLU A 17 -7.88 13.62 3.10
N VAL A 18 -7.20 12.57 3.58
CA VAL A 18 -7.87 11.32 3.96
C VAL A 18 -8.53 11.51 5.33
N ARG A 19 -9.85 11.67 5.32
CA ARG A 19 -10.71 11.40 6.49
C ARG A 19 -11.19 9.96 6.34
N ALA A 20 -10.69 9.07 7.19
CA ALA A 20 -10.87 7.62 7.06
C ALA A 20 -12.36 7.19 6.89
N PRO A 21 -12.64 6.06 6.20
CA PRO A 21 -11.75 5.25 5.37
C PRO A 21 -11.67 5.77 3.91
N ALA A 22 -10.47 5.77 3.33
CA ALA A 22 -10.26 6.09 1.91
C ALA A 22 -9.73 4.89 1.13
N ARG A 23 -10.09 4.79 -0.15
CA ARG A 23 -9.61 3.75 -1.07
C ARG A 23 -9.18 4.38 -2.40
N ALA A 24 -8.13 3.86 -3.00
CA ALA A 24 -7.72 4.20 -4.36
C ALA A 24 -7.21 2.97 -5.10
N HIS A 25 -7.52 2.90 -6.40
CA HIS A 25 -6.88 1.94 -7.29
C HIS A 25 -5.48 2.45 -7.62
N VAL A 26 -4.48 1.58 -7.48
CA VAL A 26 -3.08 1.94 -7.72
C VAL A 26 -2.54 1.29 -8.98
N PHE A 27 -2.95 0.06 -9.27
CA PHE A 27 -2.39 -0.69 -10.38
C PHE A 27 -3.41 -1.64 -10.99
N VAL A 28 -3.34 -1.85 -12.29
CA VAL A 28 -4.08 -2.89 -13.01
C VAL A 28 -3.06 -3.76 -13.72
N ALA A 29 -3.04 -5.06 -13.40
CA ALA A 29 -2.09 -6.02 -13.93
C ALA A 29 -2.28 -6.18 -15.45
N PRO A 30 -1.32 -5.78 -16.30
CA PRO A 30 -1.45 -5.90 -17.75
C PRO A 30 -1.14 -7.32 -18.25
N PHE A 31 -0.42 -8.11 -17.46
CA PHE A 31 -0.05 -9.50 -17.67
C PHE A 31 0.04 -10.21 -16.31
N PRO A 32 0.16 -11.55 -16.25
CA PRO A 32 0.38 -12.27 -15.00
C PRO A 32 1.67 -11.80 -14.31
N CYS A 33 1.56 -11.35 -13.06
CA CYS A 33 2.70 -10.89 -12.30
C CYS A 33 2.52 -11.16 -10.80
N ARG A 34 3.61 -11.04 -10.05
CA ARG A 34 3.64 -11.15 -8.60
C ARG A 34 4.04 -9.82 -7.99
N ILE A 35 3.34 -9.38 -6.93
CA ILE A 35 3.79 -8.23 -6.14
C ILE A 35 4.99 -8.62 -5.27
N ALA A 36 6.15 -8.03 -5.56
CA ALA A 36 7.41 -8.25 -4.88
C ALA A 36 7.59 -7.35 -3.65
N GLY A 37 6.97 -6.16 -3.65
CA GLY A 37 6.99 -5.27 -2.49
C GLY A 37 6.21 -3.99 -2.72
N ALA A 38 5.97 -3.25 -1.65
CA ALA A 38 5.27 -1.98 -1.74
C ALA A 38 5.59 -1.06 -0.57
N GLY A 39 5.17 0.19 -0.72
CA GLY A 39 5.37 1.23 0.26
C GLY A 39 4.65 2.51 -0.09
N LEU A 40 4.63 3.38 0.90
CA LEU A 40 3.92 4.63 0.86
C LEU A 40 4.89 5.77 1.19
N VAL A 41 4.77 6.86 0.44
CA VAL A 41 5.43 8.14 0.74
C VAL A 41 4.32 9.18 0.91
N THR A 42 4.45 10.06 1.88
CA THR A 42 3.52 11.19 2.11
C THR A 42 4.31 12.46 2.32
N THR A 43 3.72 13.62 2.03
CA THR A 43 4.39 14.91 2.17
C THR A 43 4.41 15.45 3.60
N ASN A 44 3.71 14.80 4.54
CA ASN A 44 3.62 15.23 5.92
C ASN A 44 3.85 14.07 6.89
N ASP A 45 4.27 14.40 8.11
CA ASP A 45 4.41 13.41 9.16
C ASP A 45 3.02 12.94 9.64
N VAL A 46 2.95 11.66 9.98
CA VAL A 46 1.87 11.08 10.78
C VAL A 46 2.50 10.68 12.11
N PRO A 47 2.40 11.53 13.15
CA PRO A 47 3.06 11.29 14.42
C PRO A 47 2.46 10.08 15.12
N GLU A 48 3.31 9.41 15.89
CA GLU A 48 2.90 8.34 16.81
C GLU A 48 1.83 8.84 17.79
N SER A 49 0.79 8.03 17.99
CA SER A 49 -0.18 8.28 19.04
C SER A 49 -0.86 6.99 19.48
N ALA A 50 -0.83 6.70 20.78
CA ALA A 50 -1.60 5.60 21.37
C ALA A 50 -3.12 5.72 21.16
N LYS A 51 -3.60 6.92 20.78
CA LYS A 51 -5.03 7.23 20.53
C LYS A 51 -5.34 7.49 19.05
N ALA A 52 -4.32 7.55 18.20
CA ALA A 52 -4.49 7.75 16.77
C ALA A 52 -3.54 6.87 15.98
N TYR A 53 -4.09 5.87 15.30
CA TYR A 53 -3.33 4.95 14.45
C TYR A 53 -3.85 4.99 13.02
N LEU A 54 -2.95 4.73 12.08
CA LEU A 54 -3.24 4.53 10.68
C LEU A 54 -3.02 3.08 10.32
N THR A 55 -3.98 2.47 9.64
CA THR A 55 -3.88 1.17 9.03
C THR A 55 -3.98 1.30 7.53
N VAL A 56 -2.96 0.82 6.83
CA VAL A 56 -2.90 0.80 5.38
C VAL A 56 -2.88 -0.65 4.92
N ALA A 57 -3.66 -0.96 3.90
CA ALA A 57 -3.67 -2.28 3.28
C ALA A 57 -3.62 -2.18 1.77
N LEU A 58 -2.93 -3.14 1.15
CA LEU A 58 -3.03 -3.41 -0.27
C LEU A 58 -3.88 -4.65 -0.46
N SER A 59 -4.84 -4.57 -1.38
CA SER A 59 -5.74 -5.67 -1.70
C SER A 59 -5.75 -5.93 -3.19
N ARG A 60 -5.83 -7.20 -3.57
CA ARG A 60 -6.15 -7.64 -4.92
C ARG A 60 -7.67 -7.63 -5.09
N GLN A 61 -8.14 -7.08 -6.20
CA GLN A 61 -9.53 -7.12 -6.63
C GLN A 61 -9.64 -7.83 -7.98
N ARG A 62 -10.51 -8.84 -8.07
CA ARG A 62 -10.76 -9.58 -9.30
C ARG A 62 -12.17 -10.19 -9.28
N TYR A 63 -12.95 -9.99 -10.34
CA TYR A 63 -14.31 -10.56 -10.48
C TYR A 63 -15.23 -10.35 -9.25
N GLY A 64 -15.13 -9.20 -8.59
CA GLY A 64 -15.91 -8.89 -7.38
C GLY A 64 -15.36 -9.48 -6.08
N GLU A 65 -14.31 -10.31 -6.14
CA GLU A 65 -13.56 -10.77 -4.97
C GLU A 65 -12.52 -9.71 -4.56
N THR A 66 -12.39 -9.45 -3.26
CA THR A 66 -11.33 -8.63 -2.69
C THR A 66 -10.55 -9.47 -1.69
N ARG A 67 -9.23 -9.57 -1.86
CA ARG A 67 -8.33 -10.28 -0.95
C ARG A 67 -7.19 -9.37 -0.51
N VAL A 68 -7.00 -9.25 0.80
CA VAL A 68 -5.92 -8.44 1.38
C VAL A 68 -4.59 -9.15 1.14
N MET A 69 -3.63 -8.46 0.51
CA MET A 69 -2.28 -8.98 0.27
C MET A 69 -1.36 -8.69 1.45
N VAL A 70 -1.43 -7.47 1.97
CA VAL A 70 -0.63 -7.02 3.10
C VAL A 70 -1.36 -5.90 3.81
N ARG A 71 -1.16 -5.83 5.13
CA ARG A 71 -1.65 -4.76 5.99
C ARG A 71 -0.53 -4.33 6.92
N LYS A 72 -0.41 -3.02 7.10
CA LYS A 72 0.49 -2.42 8.08
C LYS A 72 -0.25 -1.35 8.85
N THR A 73 -0.08 -1.36 10.16
CA THR A 73 -0.62 -0.33 11.06
C THR A 73 0.55 0.41 11.68
N THR A 74 0.45 1.73 11.82
CA THR A 74 1.36 2.49 12.70
C THR A 74 1.17 1.92 14.10
N LEU A 75 2.05 1.01 14.49
CA LEU A 75 1.91 0.20 15.68
C LEU A 75 1.84 1.14 16.91
N PRO A 76 0.71 1.19 17.63
CA PRO A 76 0.57 2.07 18.78
C PRO A 76 1.59 1.79 19.89
N GLU A 77 2.13 0.57 19.93
CA GLU A 77 3.01 0.06 20.99
C GLU A 77 4.49 0.06 20.62
N SER A 78 4.85 0.13 19.33
CA SER A 78 6.26 0.14 18.89
C SER A 78 6.81 1.55 18.66
N GLY A 79 5.95 2.56 18.75
CA GLY A 79 6.23 3.95 18.46
C GLY A 79 6.49 4.27 16.99
N GLU A 80 5.96 3.45 16.08
CA GLU A 80 6.14 3.67 14.65
C GLU A 80 5.23 4.79 14.12
N GLY A 81 5.81 5.94 13.78
CA GLY A 81 5.18 7.00 12.99
C GLY A 81 5.52 6.91 11.50
N ILE A 82 4.80 7.66 10.66
CA ILE A 82 5.16 7.85 9.25
C ILE A 82 5.88 9.18 9.12
N GLN A 83 7.11 9.16 8.59
CA GLN A 83 7.90 10.36 8.34
C GLN A 83 7.62 10.92 6.94
N ALA A 84 7.52 12.24 6.85
CA ALA A 84 7.35 12.96 5.60
C ALA A 84 8.49 12.64 4.63
N ASN A 85 8.14 12.49 3.34
CA ASN A 85 9.04 12.20 2.23
C ASN A 85 9.93 10.96 2.42
N THR A 86 9.54 10.07 3.33
CA THR A 86 10.26 8.84 3.63
C THR A 86 9.43 7.63 3.20
N TYR A 87 10.10 6.61 2.68
CA TYR A 87 9.43 5.42 2.19
C TYR A 87 9.03 4.50 3.36
N TRP A 88 7.74 4.40 3.59
CA TRP A 88 7.18 3.50 4.59
C TRP A 88 6.96 2.12 3.96
N HIS A 89 7.94 1.23 4.15
CA HIS A 89 7.97 -0.12 3.57
C HIS A 89 6.96 -1.08 4.22
N PHE A 90 6.29 -1.89 3.39
CA PHE A 90 5.52 -3.07 3.80
C PHE A 90 6.36 -4.37 3.83
N ASP A 91 7.64 -4.28 3.47
CA ASP A 91 8.48 -5.47 3.24
C ASP A 91 8.75 -6.29 4.51
N VAL A 92 8.60 -5.68 5.69
CA VAL A 92 8.73 -6.35 7.01
C VAL A 92 7.41 -6.95 7.50
N CYS A 93 6.30 -6.74 6.79
CA CYS A 93 5.00 -7.29 7.13
C CYS A 93 4.85 -8.72 6.59
N GLU A 94 3.92 -9.48 7.17
CA GLU A 94 3.51 -10.75 6.61
C GLU A 94 2.61 -10.52 5.39
N TRP A 95 2.86 -11.27 4.31
CA TRP A 95 2.11 -11.15 3.06
C TRP A 95 1.38 -12.43 2.71
N ASP A 96 0.15 -12.29 2.22
CA ASP A 96 -0.56 -13.40 1.59
C ASP A 96 0.05 -13.69 0.22
N SER A 97 0.78 -14.81 0.13
CA SER A 97 1.50 -15.21 -1.08
C SER A 97 0.59 -15.54 -2.25
N GLU A 98 -0.64 -16.01 -2.01
CA GLU A 98 -1.59 -16.32 -3.08
C GLU A 98 -2.27 -15.04 -3.59
N ALA A 99 -2.54 -14.10 -2.69
CA ALA A 99 -3.11 -12.81 -3.07
C ALA A 99 -2.11 -11.93 -3.85
N ARG A 100 -0.79 -12.14 -3.63
CA ARG A 100 0.30 -11.48 -4.36
C ARG A 100 0.40 -11.88 -5.83
N GLU A 101 -0.10 -13.06 -6.19
CA GLU A 101 -0.19 -13.50 -7.58
C GLU A 101 -1.38 -12.81 -8.25
N LEU A 102 -1.07 -12.04 -9.30
CA LEU A 102 -1.99 -11.20 -10.03
C LEU A 102 -2.13 -11.72 -11.47
N PRO A 103 -3.22 -12.44 -11.77
CA PRO A 103 -3.61 -12.68 -13.15
C PRO A 103 -3.91 -11.38 -13.90
N THR A 104 -3.81 -11.40 -15.23
CA THR A 104 -4.17 -10.25 -16.08
C THR A 104 -5.53 -9.67 -15.72
N GLY A 105 -5.60 -8.34 -15.63
CA GLY A 105 -6.79 -7.58 -15.29
C GLY A 105 -7.09 -7.48 -13.80
N SER A 106 -6.28 -8.11 -12.93
CA SER A 106 -6.40 -7.91 -11.49
C SER A 106 -6.09 -6.45 -11.13
N VAL A 107 -6.85 -5.87 -10.21
CA VAL A 107 -6.63 -4.51 -9.72
C VAL A 107 -6.00 -4.58 -8.34
N VAL A 108 -4.93 -3.84 -8.12
CA VAL A 108 -4.41 -3.58 -6.78
C VAL A 108 -5.00 -2.27 -6.29
N SER A 109 -5.56 -2.32 -5.09
CA SER A 109 -6.20 -1.19 -4.43
C SER A 109 -5.56 -0.94 -3.07
N LEU A 110 -5.26 0.33 -2.80
CA LEU A 110 -4.84 0.82 -1.50
C LEU A 110 -6.08 1.19 -0.69
N SER A 111 -6.15 0.74 0.56
CA SER A 111 -7.10 1.23 1.55
C SER A 111 -6.37 1.83 2.73
N VAL A 112 -6.83 2.99 3.18
CA VAL A 112 -6.29 3.73 4.31
C VAL A 112 -7.42 3.96 5.32
N GLU A 113 -7.23 3.46 6.53
CA GLU A 113 -8.16 3.57 7.64
C GLU A 113 -7.42 4.19 8.83
N GLY A 114 -8.05 5.13 9.53
CA GLY A 114 -7.48 5.78 10.69
C GLY A 114 -8.52 5.93 11.79
N THR A 115 -8.08 5.87 13.04
CA THR A 115 -8.91 6.22 14.20
C THR A 115 -8.27 7.36 14.96
N GLY A 116 -9.08 8.20 15.62
CA GLY A 116 -8.62 9.44 16.24
C GLY A 116 -8.46 10.60 15.24
N PRO A 117 -7.95 11.77 15.67
CA PRO A 117 -7.70 12.92 14.81
C PRO A 117 -6.45 12.66 13.95
N VAL A 118 -6.54 11.70 13.01
CA VAL A 118 -5.57 11.58 11.93
C VAL A 118 -5.90 12.67 10.90
N THR A 119 -5.63 13.91 11.28
CA THR A 119 -5.81 15.05 10.39
C THR A 119 -4.64 15.07 9.42
N GLY A 120 -4.83 14.42 8.28
CA GLY A 120 -4.10 14.75 7.08
C GLY A 120 -2.96 13.84 6.71
N LEU A 121 -3.20 12.59 6.33
CA LEU A 121 -2.40 12.11 5.19
C LEU A 121 -2.78 12.97 3.99
N ARG A 122 -1.83 13.74 3.48
CA ARG A 122 -1.94 14.52 2.26
C ARG A 122 -0.87 14.06 1.29
N GLY A 123 -1.19 14.14 0.00
CA GLY A 123 -0.20 13.89 -1.05
C GLY A 123 0.46 12.52 -0.92
N VAL A 124 -0.35 11.48 -0.81
CA VAL A 124 0.15 10.10 -0.76
C VAL A 124 0.68 9.71 -2.14
N LEU A 125 1.84 9.07 -2.16
CA LEU A 125 2.41 8.35 -3.28
C LEU A 125 2.52 6.88 -2.87
N VAL A 126 2.01 5.99 -3.71
CA VAL A 126 2.17 4.56 -3.54
C VAL A 126 3.17 4.07 -4.56
N VAL A 127 4.08 3.19 -4.14
CA VAL A 127 5.00 2.53 -5.07
C VAL A 127 4.80 1.03 -4.92
N VAL A 128 4.58 0.36 -6.04
CA VAL A 128 4.35 -1.09 -6.11
C VAL A 128 5.43 -1.69 -6.98
N ARG A 129 6.17 -2.65 -6.45
CA ARG A 129 7.15 -3.44 -7.19
C ARG A 129 6.51 -4.76 -7.57
N TYR A 130 6.63 -5.14 -8.84
CA TYR A 130 6.13 -6.43 -9.30
C TYR A 130 7.16 -7.12 -10.20
N GLU A 131 6.97 -8.42 -10.37
CA GLU A 131 7.78 -9.29 -11.23
C GLU A 131 6.84 -10.06 -12.17
N PRO A 132 7.09 -10.08 -13.49
CA PRO A 132 6.34 -10.93 -14.41
C PRO A 132 6.42 -12.41 -14.01
N THR A 133 5.34 -13.17 -14.19
CA THR A 133 5.25 -14.62 -13.86
C THR A 133 4.89 -15.49 -15.05
#